data_AF-A0A6N7ZWM5-F1
#
_entry.id   AF-A0A6N7ZWM5-F1
#
_cell.length_a   1.000
_cell.length_b   1.000
_cell.length_c   1.000
_cell.angle_alpha   90.00
_cell.angle_beta   90.00
_cell.angle_gamma   90.00
#
_symmetry.space_group_name_H-M   'P 1'
#
loop_
_entity.id
_entity.type
_entity.pdbx_description
1 polymer ?
#
loop_
_entity_poly.entity_id
_entity_poly.type
_entity_poly.pdbx_seq_one_letter_code
_entity_poly.pdbx_strand_id
1 'polypeptide(L)'
;MQVGIIDRLPEIDGLSERWGKSVFHCPYCHGYELSRGRIGVIAAGPMSLHQTELLTEWGDVTLLVNKAFALEPDVVSVLENRGVAIEETAIERIQDHADVRLTDGRVRTFAGLFVVPTVAPSSGLPGEIGCALEETPMGLRIRTNDNKETSVPGIFACGDVSHMPQSVALAVGDGSMTGALLHRSLVWPS
;
A
#
# COMPACT_ATOMS: atom_id res chain seq x y z
N MET A 1 -16.10 14.66 1.29
CA MET A 1 -15.82 13.49 0.44
C MET A 1 -15.16 12.44 1.27
N GLN A 2 -15.75 11.25 1.26
CA GLN A 2 -15.13 10.07 1.83
C GLN A 2 -15.55 8.88 0.97
N VAL A 3 -14.95 8.80 -0.22
CA VAL A 3 -15.20 7.70 -1.17
C VAL A 3 -14.24 6.52 -0.90
N GLY A 4 -13.18 6.73 -0.12
CA GLY A 4 -12.10 5.75 0.03
C GLY A 4 -11.28 5.60 -1.26
N ILE A 5 -10.54 4.50 -1.33
CA ILE A 5 -9.61 4.20 -2.43
C ILE A 5 -9.86 2.81 -3.01
N ILE A 6 -9.27 2.55 -4.18
CA ILE A 6 -9.08 1.22 -4.74
C ILE A 6 -7.58 0.94 -4.81
N ASP A 7 -7.17 -0.20 -4.27
CA ASP A 7 -5.83 -0.75 -4.46
C ASP A 7 -5.71 -1.34 -5.86
N ARG A 8 -4.69 -0.92 -6.60
CA ARG A 8 -4.28 -1.51 -7.88
C ARG A 8 -3.05 -2.38 -7.63
N LEU A 9 -3.26 -3.68 -7.77
CA LEU A 9 -2.27 -4.71 -7.51
C LEU A 9 -1.45 -5.01 -8.77
N PRO A 10 -0.20 -5.52 -8.65
CA PRO A 10 0.53 -6.05 -9.78
C PRO A 10 -0.24 -7.18 -10.49
N GLU A 11 -0.13 -7.24 -11.82
CA GLU A 11 -0.75 -8.28 -12.64
C GLU A 11 0.02 -9.60 -12.51
N ILE A 12 -0.23 -10.32 -11.41
CA ILE A 12 0.32 -11.64 -11.12
C ILE A 12 -0.85 -12.60 -10.93
N ASP A 13 -0.86 -13.69 -11.70
CA ASP A 13 -1.88 -14.72 -11.60
C ASP A 13 -1.99 -15.24 -10.15
N GLY A 14 -3.20 -15.29 -9.61
CA GLY A 14 -3.48 -15.71 -8.24
C GLY A 14 -3.28 -14.65 -7.15
N LEU A 15 -2.75 -13.45 -7.44
CA LEU A 15 -2.51 -12.43 -6.42
C LEU A 15 -3.82 -11.82 -5.92
N SER A 16 -4.69 -11.39 -6.83
CA SER A 16 -5.93 -10.68 -6.49
C SER A 16 -6.90 -11.56 -5.69
N GLU A 17 -6.94 -12.86 -5.95
CA GLU A 17 -7.78 -13.86 -5.27
C GLU A 17 -7.42 -14.01 -3.77
N ARG A 18 -6.20 -13.63 -3.41
CA ARG A 18 -5.59 -13.75 -2.09
C ARG A 18 -5.46 -12.41 -1.35
N TRP A 19 -5.85 -11.31 -1.99
CA TRP A 19 -5.85 -9.98 -1.37
C TRP A 19 -6.71 -9.96 -0.11
N GLY A 20 -6.11 -9.55 1.01
CA GLY A 20 -6.76 -9.52 2.33
C GLY A 20 -6.92 -10.88 3.02
N LYS A 21 -6.41 -11.97 2.43
CA LYS A 21 -6.43 -13.32 3.03
C LYS A 21 -5.03 -13.82 3.37
N SER A 22 -4.12 -13.68 2.42
CA SER A 22 -2.72 -14.10 2.53
C SER A 22 -1.75 -13.17 1.79
N VAL A 23 -2.27 -12.19 1.04
CA VAL A 23 -1.53 -11.07 0.46
C VAL A 23 -2.04 -9.77 1.07
N PHE A 24 -1.13 -8.92 1.57
CA PHE A 24 -1.46 -7.71 2.32
C PHE A 24 -0.60 -6.50 1.91
N HIS A 25 -0.98 -5.28 2.31
CA HIS A 25 -0.10 -4.10 2.16
C HIS A 25 0.53 -3.63 3.49
N CYS A 26 -0.22 -3.74 4.58
CA CYS A 26 0.13 -3.11 5.86
C CYS A 26 0.73 -4.13 6.83
N PRO A 27 2.04 -4.03 7.16
CA PRO A 27 2.68 -4.96 8.10
C PRO A 27 2.16 -4.79 9.53
N TYR A 28 1.79 -3.57 9.95
CA TYR A 28 1.21 -3.34 11.27
C TYR A 28 -0.21 -3.93 11.44
N CYS A 29 -0.90 -4.19 10.33
CA CYS A 29 -2.28 -4.65 10.33
C CYS A 29 -2.37 -6.17 10.35
N HIS A 30 -1.39 -6.87 9.74
CA HIS A 30 -1.46 -8.33 9.53
C HIS A 30 -0.14 -9.06 9.82
N GLY A 31 0.94 -8.35 10.13
CA GLY A 31 2.26 -8.96 10.32
C GLY A 31 2.36 -9.78 11.61
N TYR A 32 1.62 -9.40 12.66
CA TYR A 32 1.65 -10.09 13.95
C TYR A 32 1.10 -11.52 13.85
N GLU A 33 0.02 -11.69 13.11
CA GLU A 33 -0.70 -12.96 12.95
C GLU A 33 0.13 -13.99 12.17
N LEU A 34 1.13 -13.55 11.40
CA LEU A 34 2.06 -14.44 10.70
C LEU A 34 3.04 -15.15 11.65
N SER A 35 3.04 -14.81 12.94
CA SER A 35 3.71 -15.57 14.01
C SER A 35 5.20 -15.82 13.77
N ARG A 36 5.92 -14.80 13.26
CA ARG A 36 7.35 -14.91 12.90
C ARG A 36 7.65 -15.95 11.81
N GLY A 37 6.65 -16.32 11.00
CA GLY A 37 6.81 -17.22 9.87
C GLY A 37 7.59 -16.61 8.70
N ARG A 38 7.67 -17.35 7.59
CA ARG A 38 8.32 -16.88 6.35
C ARG A 38 7.43 -15.85 5.65
N ILE A 39 7.98 -14.68 5.36
CA ILE A 39 7.26 -13.57 4.73
C ILE A 39 7.85 -13.30 3.36
N GLY A 40 7.02 -13.25 2.32
CA GLY A 40 7.44 -12.82 0.99
C GLY A 40 7.06 -11.36 0.74
N VAL A 41 7.97 -10.55 0.21
CA VAL A 41 7.68 -9.18 -0.22
C VAL A 41 7.77 -9.12 -1.74
N ILE A 42 6.64 -8.90 -2.41
CA ILE A 42 6.58 -8.77 -3.86
C ILE A 42 6.94 -7.33 -4.21
N ALA A 43 8.04 -7.17 -4.94
CA ALA A 43 8.46 -5.88 -5.43
C ALA A 43 7.47 -5.32 -6.46
N ALA A 44 7.02 -4.08 -6.25
CA ALA A 44 6.14 -3.33 -7.15
C ALA A 44 6.67 -1.90 -7.44
N GLY A 45 7.75 -1.51 -6.78
CA GLY A 45 8.42 -0.22 -6.95
C GLY A 45 9.44 0.04 -5.83
N PRO A 46 10.11 1.20 -5.82
CA PRO A 46 11.18 1.49 -4.85
C PRO A 46 10.75 1.37 -3.37
N MET A 47 9.48 1.64 -3.06
CA MET A 47 8.92 1.50 -1.71
C MET A 47 8.88 0.07 -1.18
N SER A 48 8.99 -0.94 -2.06
CA SER A 48 9.12 -2.34 -1.65
C SER A 48 10.40 -2.61 -0.86
N LEU A 49 11.47 -1.84 -1.06
CA LEU A 49 12.70 -1.95 -0.27
C LEU A 49 12.46 -1.54 1.18
N HIS A 50 11.84 -0.38 1.38
CA HIS A 50 11.47 0.09 2.72
C HIS A 50 10.48 -0.87 3.41
N GLN A 51 9.49 -1.40 2.67
CA GLN A 51 8.56 -2.40 3.22
C GLN A 51 9.28 -3.69 3.64
N THR A 52 10.26 -4.14 2.84
CA THR A 52 11.11 -5.30 3.15
C THR A 52 11.89 -5.11 4.43
N GLU A 53 12.54 -3.95 4.61
CA GLU A 53 13.30 -3.65 5.82
C GLU A 53 12.42 -3.61 7.07
N LEU A 54 11.21 -3.05 6.97
CA LEU A 54 10.26 -3.06 8.07
C LEU A 54 9.88 -4.51 8.43
N LEU A 55 9.58 -5.33 7.41
CA LEU A 55 9.03 -6.68 7.60
C LEU A 55 9.94 -7.64 8.37
N THR A 56 11.24 -7.35 8.51
CA THR A 56 12.19 -8.17 9.28
C THR A 56 11.83 -8.26 10.76
N GLU A 57 11.07 -7.30 11.28
CA GLU A 57 10.59 -7.34 12.67
C GLU A 57 9.47 -8.37 12.89
N TRP A 58 8.83 -8.83 11.81
CA TRP A 58 7.66 -9.71 11.85
C TRP A 58 7.92 -11.15 11.42
N GLY A 59 9.09 -11.48 10.86
CA GLY A 59 9.43 -12.85 10.44
C GLY A 59 10.63 -12.96 9.52
N ASP A 60 10.81 -14.14 8.93
CA ASP A 60 11.91 -14.43 8.00
C ASP A 60 11.56 -13.92 6.60
N VAL A 61 12.19 -12.82 6.18
CA VAL A 61 11.80 -12.10 4.97
C VAL A 61 12.54 -12.58 3.71
N THR A 62 11.79 -12.77 2.63
CA THR A 62 12.32 -12.90 1.27
C THR A 62 11.78 -11.78 0.39
N LEU A 63 12.66 -10.95 -0.18
CA LEU A 63 12.32 -10.01 -1.24
C LEU A 63 12.22 -10.78 -2.57
N LEU A 64 11.03 -10.77 -3.16
CA LEU A 64 10.72 -11.31 -4.47
C LEU A 64 10.80 -10.14 -5.48
N VAL A 65 11.94 -10.00 -6.15
CA VAL A 65 12.23 -8.83 -7.01
C VAL A 65 11.30 -8.76 -8.22
N ASN A 66 10.88 -9.92 -8.74
CA ASN A 66 9.90 -10.04 -9.82
C ASN A 66 10.14 -9.10 -11.02
N LYS A 67 11.42 -8.84 -11.36
CA LYS A 67 11.84 -7.90 -12.41
C LYS A 67 11.29 -6.46 -12.25
N ALA A 68 10.84 -6.08 -11.06
CA ALA A 68 10.25 -4.76 -10.82
C ALA A 68 11.29 -3.63 -10.95
N PHE A 69 12.54 -3.90 -10.56
CA PHE A 69 13.67 -3.00 -10.72
C PHE A 69 14.99 -3.79 -10.58
N ALA A 70 16.09 -3.17 -11.01
CA ALA A 70 17.43 -3.69 -10.74
C ALA A 70 17.86 -3.30 -9.32
N LEU A 71 18.42 -4.26 -8.58
CA LEU A 71 18.98 -4.01 -7.26
C LEU A 71 20.42 -3.51 -7.40
N GLU A 72 20.72 -2.36 -6.81
CA GLU A 72 22.08 -1.88 -6.70
C GLU A 72 22.86 -2.71 -5.66
N PRO A 73 24.18 -2.95 -5.85
CA PRO A 73 24.96 -3.83 -4.96
C PRO A 73 25.01 -3.38 -3.49
N ASP A 74 24.91 -2.08 -3.24
CA ASP A 74 24.83 -1.50 -1.90
C ASP A 74 23.50 -1.83 -1.21
N VAL A 75 22.37 -1.73 -1.95
CA VAL A 75 21.05 -2.15 -1.48
C VAL A 75 21.03 -3.63 -1.16
N VAL A 76 21.60 -4.48 -2.02
CA VAL A 76 21.73 -5.93 -1.77
C VAL A 76 22.45 -6.17 -0.45
N SER A 77 23.61 -5.54 -0.26
CA SER A 77 24.42 -5.68 0.95
C SER A 77 23.66 -5.25 2.21
N VAL A 78 22.87 -4.17 2.14
CA VAL A 78 22.05 -3.71 3.27
C VAL A 78 20.96 -4.72 3.63
N LEU A 79 20.25 -5.24 2.63
CA LEU A 79 19.19 -6.23 2.83
C LEU A 79 19.74 -7.55 3.40
N GLU A 80 20.83 -8.06 2.85
CA GLU A 80 21.49 -9.27 3.33
C GLU A 80 21.99 -9.13 4.78
N ASN A 81 22.56 -7.96 5.13
CA ASN A 81 22.97 -7.66 6.51
C ASN A 81 21.80 -7.62 7.50
N ARG A 82 20.56 -7.43 7.02
CA ARG A 82 19.32 -7.54 7.80
C ARG A 82 18.71 -8.95 7.79
N GLY A 83 19.39 -9.93 7.18
CA GLY A 83 18.92 -11.31 7.09
C GLY A 83 17.83 -11.52 6.03
N VAL A 84 17.66 -10.58 5.10
CA VAL A 84 16.69 -10.70 4.01
C VAL A 84 17.26 -11.61 2.92
N ALA A 85 16.51 -12.65 2.55
CA ALA A 85 16.80 -13.42 1.34
C ALA A 85 16.30 -12.67 0.10
N ILE A 86 17.04 -12.72 -0.99
CA ILE A 86 16.66 -12.09 -2.27
C ILE A 86 16.39 -13.17 -3.31
N GLU A 87 15.23 -13.10 -3.96
CA GLU A 87 14.83 -13.97 -5.06
C GLU A 87 14.57 -13.11 -6.31
N GLU A 88 15.49 -13.17 -7.26
CA GLU A 88 15.42 -12.41 -8.50
C GLU A 88 14.57 -13.07 -9.59
N THR A 89 14.31 -14.37 -9.47
CA THR A 89 13.53 -15.12 -10.45
C THR A 89 12.11 -14.57 -10.49
N ALA A 90 11.59 -14.35 -11.71
CA ALA A 90 10.24 -13.84 -11.88
C ALA A 90 9.19 -14.80 -11.30
N ILE A 91 8.11 -14.21 -10.81
CA ILE A 91 6.94 -14.94 -10.33
C ILE A 91 6.12 -15.36 -11.55
N GLU A 92 5.81 -16.64 -11.64
CA GLU A 92 4.86 -17.18 -12.61
C GLU A 92 3.42 -16.96 -12.10
N ARG A 93 3.14 -17.37 -10.86
CA ARG A 93 1.84 -17.23 -10.21
C ARG A 93 1.93 -17.42 -8.70
N ILE A 94 0.86 -17.04 -8.00
CA ILE A 94 0.63 -17.35 -6.60
C ILE A 94 -0.46 -18.42 -6.51
N GLN A 95 -0.19 -19.48 -5.76
CA GLN A 95 -1.08 -20.62 -5.60
C GLN A 95 -1.25 -21.00 -4.13
N ASP A 96 -2.17 -21.94 -3.87
CA ASP A 96 -2.49 -22.44 -2.53
C ASP A 96 -2.75 -21.30 -1.54
N HIS A 97 -2.17 -21.34 -0.33
CA HIS A 97 -2.29 -20.26 0.66
C HIS A 97 -1.48 -19.02 0.24
N ALA A 98 -0.16 -19.16 0.13
CA ALA A 98 0.76 -18.06 -0.17
C ALA A 98 2.01 -18.58 -0.91
N ASP A 99 1.84 -19.62 -1.72
CA ASP A 99 2.94 -20.29 -2.40
C ASP A 99 3.24 -19.58 -3.71
N VAL A 100 4.50 -19.19 -3.89
CA VAL A 100 4.98 -18.46 -5.06
C VAL A 100 5.65 -19.45 -6.00
N ARG A 101 5.05 -19.69 -7.17
CA ARG A 101 5.67 -20.46 -8.25
C ARG A 101 6.52 -19.52 -9.09
N LEU A 102 7.80 -19.83 -9.21
CA LEU A 102 8.76 -19.06 -10.00
C LEU A 102 8.82 -19.56 -11.44
N THR A 103 9.27 -18.72 -12.37
CA THR A 103 9.32 -19.07 -13.80
C THR A 103 10.29 -20.21 -14.14
N ASP A 104 11.19 -20.58 -13.23
CA ASP A 104 12.09 -21.73 -13.37
C ASP A 104 11.51 -23.04 -12.79
N GLY A 105 10.26 -23.01 -12.32
CA GLY A 105 9.54 -24.16 -11.79
C GLY A 105 9.70 -24.38 -10.29
N ARG A 106 10.58 -23.66 -9.60
CA ARG A 106 10.67 -23.73 -8.13
C ARG A 106 9.43 -23.15 -7.47
N VAL A 107 9.09 -23.66 -6.29
CA VAL A 107 8.02 -23.13 -5.44
C VAL A 107 8.61 -22.65 -4.12
N ARG A 108 8.21 -21.45 -3.70
CA ARG A 108 8.56 -20.86 -2.40
C ARG A 108 7.28 -20.71 -1.56
N THR A 109 7.25 -21.39 -0.42
CA THR A 109 6.13 -21.35 0.53
C THR A 109 6.32 -20.26 1.58
N PHE A 110 5.27 -19.50 1.85
CA PHE A 110 5.24 -18.40 2.82
C PHE A 110 4.05 -18.50 3.77
N ALA A 111 4.16 -17.89 4.94
CA ALA A 111 3.04 -17.67 5.86
C ALA A 111 2.12 -16.56 5.37
N GLY A 112 2.68 -15.55 4.69
CA GLY A 112 1.96 -14.44 4.08
C GLY A 112 2.86 -13.65 3.13
N LEU A 113 2.23 -12.90 2.24
CA LEU A 113 2.87 -12.07 1.24
C LEU A 113 2.50 -10.60 1.45
N PHE A 114 3.45 -9.71 1.17
CA PHE A 114 3.23 -8.27 1.19
C PHE A 114 3.56 -7.65 -0.16
N VAL A 115 2.78 -6.65 -0.54
CA VAL A 115 3.02 -5.85 -1.73
C VAL A 115 2.58 -4.41 -1.45
N VAL A 116 3.28 -3.44 -2.01
CA VAL A 116 2.86 -2.04 -1.98
C VAL A 116 1.97 -1.78 -3.20
N PRO A 117 0.64 -1.63 -3.06
CA PRO A 117 -0.22 -1.30 -4.17
C PRO A 117 -0.05 0.18 -4.57
N THR A 118 -0.46 0.51 -5.79
CA THR A 118 -0.81 1.90 -6.11
C THR A 118 -2.27 2.13 -5.80
N VAL A 119 -2.65 3.35 -5.43
CA VAL A 119 -4.02 3.66 -5.03
C VAL A 119 -4.62 4.76 -5.89
N ALA A 120 -5.94 4.79 -5.98
CA ALA A 120 -6.69 5.88 -6.58
C ALA A 120 -8.04 6.04 -5.87
N PRO A 121 -8.72 7.20 -5.97
CA PRO A 121 -10.09 7.34 -5.47
C PRO A 121 -10.99 6.24 -6.04
N SER A 122 -11.85 5.66 -5.19
CA SER A 122 -12.73 4.55 -5.58
C SER A 122 -13.85 4.95 -6.55
N SER A 123 -14.02 6.26 -6.77
CA SER A 123 -15.03 6.87 -7.61
C SER A 123 -14.41 7.98 -8.47
N GLY A 124 -14.93 8.17 -9.68
CA GLY A 124 -14.58 9.29 -10.56
C GLY A 124 -15.14 10.63 -10.08
N LEU A 125 -16.08 10.62 -9.13
CA LEU A 125 -16.79 11.81 -8.63
C LEU A 125 -15.87 12.99 -8.25
N PRO A 126 -14.72 12.80 -7.55
CA PRO A 126 -13.83 13.90 -7.22
C PRO A 126 -13.36 14.68 -8.46
N GLY A 127 -12.98 13.97 -9.53
CA GLY A 127 -12.56 14.59 -10.78
C GLY A 127 -13.74 15.23 -11.52
N GLU A 128 -14.89 14.55 -11.57
CA GLU A 128 -16.10 15.04 -12.25
C GLU A 128 -16.59 16.38 -11.69
N ILE A 129 -16.45 16.62 -10.39
CA ILE A 129 -16.87 17.88 -9.76
C ILE A 129 -15.74 18.91 -9.64
N GLY A 130 -14.56 18.63 -10.22
CA GLY A 130 -13.46 19.60 -10.33
C GLY A 130 -12.50 19.65 -9.14
N CYS A 131 -12.51 18.66 -8.23
CA CYS A 131 -11.48 18.56 -7.19
C CYS A 131 -10.13 18.26 -7.84
N ALA A 132 -9.11 19.03 -7.48
CA ALA A 132 -7.75 18.80 -7.90
C ALA A 132 -7.24 17.49 -7.30
N LEU A 133 -6.69 16.64 -8.17
CA LEU A 133 -6.02 15.40 -7.78
C LEU A 133 -4.51 15.61 -7.82
N GLU A 134 -3.80 14.92 -6.95
CA GLU A 134 -2.35 14.97 -6.82
C GLU A 134 -1.77 13.57 -6.98
N GLU A 135 -0.77 13.44 -7.85
CA GLU A 135 0.03 12.22 -7.96
C GLU A 135 1.05 12.17 -6.81
N THR A 136 1.15 11.01 -6.20
CA THR A 136 2.07 10.69 -5.12
C THR A 136 2.86 9.42 -5.49
N PRO A 137 3.96 9.11 -4.80
CA PRO A 137 4.66 7.84 -4.99
C PRO A 137 3.78 6.59 -4.80
N MET A 138 2.65 6.73 -4.11
CA MET A 138 1.69 5.67 -3.82
C MET A 138 0.46 5.69 -4.74
N GLY A 139 0.38 6.61 -5.70
CA GLY A 139 -0.76 6.76 -6.61
C GLY A 139 -1.47 8.11 -6.47
N LEU A 140 -2.77 8.15 -6.76
CA LEU A 140 -3.56 9.38 -6.90
C LEU A 140 -4.37 9.67 -5.64
N ARG A 141 -4.38 10.92 -5.17
CA ARG A 141 -5.22 11.38 -4.05
C ARG A 141 -5.94 12.69 -4.36
N ILE A 142 -6.97 13.01 -3.59
CA ILE A 142 -7.60 14.34 -3.58
C ILE A 142 -6.68 15.31 -2.83
N ARG A 143 -6.35 16.43 -3.47
CA ARG A 143 -5.59 17.50 -2.81
C ARG A 143 -6.49 18.27 -1.85
N THR A 144 -6.05 18.41 -0.61
CA THR A 144 -6.69 19.26 0.41
C THR A 144 -5.69 20.26 0.99
N ASN A 145 -6.19 21.38 1.50
CA ASN A 145 -5.41 22.30 2.33
C ASN A 145 -5.38 21.83 3.82
N ASP A 146 -4.75 22.61 4.69
CA ASP A 146 -4.67 22.32 6.13
C ASP A 146 -6.04 22.29 6.82
N ASN A 147 -7.04 22.96 6.24
CA ASN A 147 -8.43 22.94 6.70
C ASN A 147 -9.24 21.75 6.14
N LYS A 148 -8.59 20.80 5.47
CA LYS A 148 -9.23 19.62 4.85
C LYS A 148 -10.18 19.95 3.70
N GLU A 149 -10.14 21.20 3.23
CA GLU A 149 -10.92 21.67 2.10
C GLU A 149 -10.20 21.34 0.79
N THR A 150 -10.94 20.87 -0.21
CA THR A 150 -10.43 20.58 -1.54
C THR A 150 -10.21 21.87 -2.33
N SER A 151 -9.76 21.76 -3.59
CA SER A 151 -9.71 22.93 -4.48
C SER A 151 -11.08 23.49 -4.87
N VAL A 152 -12.17 22.76 -4.61
CA VAL A 152 -13.54 23.22 -4.85
C VAL A 152 -14.09 23.77 -3.54
N PRO A 153 -14.39 25.08 -3.46
CA PRO A 153 -14.87 25.71 -2.23
C PRO A 153 -16.12 25.02 -1.66
N GLY A 154 -16.15 24.84 -0.35
CA GLY A 154 -17.24 24.17 0.36
C GLY A 154 -17.21 22.64 0.28
N ILE A 155 -16.25 22.05 -0.44
CA ILE A 155 -16.06 20.60 -0.53
C ILE A 155 -14.82 20.22 0.26
N PHE A 156 -15.02 19.35 1.25
CA PHE A 156 -13.96 18.82 2.12
C PHE A 156 -13.65 17.37 1.75
N ALA A 157 -12.48 16.85 2.09
CA ALA A 157 -12.13 15.44 1.94
C ALA A 157 -11.37 14.92 3.17
N CYS A 158 -11.55 13.64 3.50
CA CYS A 158 -10.90 13.01 4.63
C CYS A 158 -10.63 11.52 4.38
N GLY A 159 -9.76 10.93 5.21
CA GLY A 159 -9.40 9.52 5.16
C GLY A 159 -8.50 9.18 3.97
N ASP A 160 -8.49 7.89 3.59
CA ASP A 160 -7.50 7.35 2.64
C ASP A 160 -7.51 8.03 1.27
N VAL A 161 -8.62 8.68 0.88
CA VAL A 161 -8.73 9.38 -0.40
C VAL A 161 -7.95 10.70 -0.44
N SER A 162 -7.62 11.28 0.72
CA SER A 162 -6.91 12.57 0.83
C SER A 162 -5.70 12.53 1.77
N HIS A 163 -5.48 11.44 2.51
CA HIS A 163 -4.43 11.35 3.51
C HIS A 163 -3.67 10.02 3.47
N MET A 164 -2.36 10.09 3.76
CA MET A 164 -1.47 8.95 3.94
C MET A 164 -0.54 9.19 5.16
N PRO A 165 -0.10 8.15 5.89
CA PRO A 165 -0.37 6.73 5.67
C PRO A 165 -1.83 6.34 5.98
N GLN A 166 -2.26 5.21 5.42
CA GLN A 166 -3.64 4.71 5.53
C GLN A 166 -3.80 3.86 6.80
N SER A 167 -4.83 4.16 7.59
CA SER A 167 -5.27 3.29 8.69
C SER A 167 -6.66 3.72 9.17
N VAL A 168 -7.38 2.78 9.78
CA VAL A 168 -8.70 3.06 10.36
C VAL A 168 -8.62 4.17 11.42
N ALA A 169 -7.61 4.13 12.30
CA ALA A 169 -7.46 5.13 13.35
C ALA A 169 -7.22 6.55 12.79
N LEU A 170 -6.38 6.67 11.76
CA LEU A 170 -6.13 7.95 11.10
C LEU A 170 -7.38 8.44 10.36
N ALA A 171 -8.12 7.56 9.69
CA ALA A 171 -9.37 7.92 9.02
C ALA A 171 -10.44 8.44 10.00
N VAL A 172 -10.55 7.85 11.19
CA VAL A 172 -11.45 8.34 12.25
C VAL A 172 -11.05 9.74 12.71
N GLY A 173 -9.78 9.95 13.05
CA GLY A 173 -9.29 11.25 13.50
C GLY A 173 -9.43 12.34 12.43
N ASP A 174 -9.04 12.03 11.20
CA ASP A 174 -9.12 12.94 10.07
C ASP A 174 -10.57 13.29 9.71
N GLY A 175 -11.47 12.30 9.73
CA GLY A 175 -12.91 12.51 9.54
C GLY A 175 -13.51 13.41 10.61
N SER A 176 -13.17 13.19 11.88
CA SER A 176 -13.62 14.05 12.99
C SER A 176 -13.16 15.48 12.82
N MET A 177 -11.89 15.69 12.47
CA MET A 177 -11.33 17.04 12.26
C MET A 177 -12.00 17.73 11.07
N THR A 178 -12.16 17.02 9.97
CA THR A 178 -12.81 17.51 8.74
C THR A 178 -14.25 17.95 9.00
N GLY A 179 -15.01 17.18 9.79
CA GLY A 179 -16.39 17.55 10.16
C GLY A 179 -16.45 18.85 10.97
N ALA A 180 -15.52 19.05 11.90
CA ALA A 180 -15.45 20.30 12.68
C ALA A 180 -15.06 21.51 11.82
N LEU A 181 -14.15 21.34 10.86
CA LEU A 181 -13.71 22.40 9.95
C LEU A 181 -14.80 22.77 8.93
N LEU A 182 -15.52 21.77 8.42
CA LEU A 182 -16.71 22.00 7.61
C LEU A 182 -17.75 22.79 8.40
N HIS A 183 -18.09 22.37 9.62
CA HIS A 183 -19.04 23.11 10.44
C HIS A 183 -18.56 24.56 10.70
N ARG A 184 -17.27 24.74 10.99
CA ARG A 184 -16.65 26.08 11.15
C ARG A 184 -16.85 26.95 9.91
N SER A 185 -16.67 26.42 8.70
CA SER A 185 -16.82 27.20 7.46
C SER A 185 -18.27 27.62 7.20
N LEU A 186 -19.25 26.91 7.75
CA LEU A 186 -20.66 27.31 7.69
C LEU A 186 -20.99 28.46 8.65
N VAL A 187 -20.34 28.51 9.82
CA VAL A 187 -20.54 29.58 10.82
C VAL A 187 -19.84 30.87 10.39
N TRP A 188 -18.64 30.76 9.80
CA TRP A 188 -17.86 31.89 9.32
C TRP A 188 -17.45 31.68 7.86
N PRO A 189 -18.37 31.97 6.90
CA PRO A 189 -18.07 31.89 5.48
C PRO A 189 -17.02 32.93 5.11
N SER A 190 -15.94 32.49 4.45
CA SER A 190 -14.93 33.34 3.83
C SER A 190 -15.38 33.88 2.48
#